data_AF-A0A2D7UE07-F1
#
_entry.id   AF-A0A2D7UE07-F1
#
_cell.length_a   1.000
_cell.length_b   1.000
_cell.length_c   1.000
_cell.angle_alpha   90.00
_cell.angle_beta   90.00
_cell.angle_gamma   90.00
#
_symmetry.space_group_name_H-M   'P 1'
#
loop_
_entity.id
_entity.type
_entity.pdbx_description
1 polymer ?
#
loop_
_entity_poly.entity_id
_entity_poly.type
_entity_poly.pdbx_seq_one_letter_code
_entity_poly.pdbx_strand_id
1 'polypeptide(L)'
;MRPQQPIDLLRDGAWYHIAVIFSAPGSGEVNPSTTRMYVDGVAIPLQFIECLASPGKVISTGQSALFIGRDQGDRQSGFKGVISDLRIWQKSLTIAEIKDLAGREPAADQNVAGLQVSLPLDSYAAGTVVNRGAWPVGGTAALFNAEGVSPVARTLVDATTYHSFCFLDADNDQVYELWESESSKTKPALPLGTVAQLNAQGWQNRTEDVFIPGQHVFFKVVGSNPESVIANFAIGKGVLRQANRQQKAESKALASTRVTKRPELCAITTAPKLATSTCKLDSAFIAIENYLPGLHGKLDLQYVTWQKVNATEVASNLPNMPTGVTATWYPATGVMKFISPYPREPRLWNRIISQTLYRPSGRSSDKTITFKFGVGGLPFFEGNSYRMHDFVETSPPLPFDNASAAATSSGGALCGMRSYIAAITSEAEQDHLEDVMVTGAAGAWQSGWIGGVIKQAQTFEWASPPQTPATPFWQGIGATGLPYYAVTGQLAAAADVTSFEFDQKPGVSGHRKRVLVRREGTTATAYRYTNWAGGTDSVSCDSRMGVSTAQRAQLCEPLITADGAAVAIHGHLNRDGTWVSNPGNTAICDATQNHSVCGYYREFDTNGLPADMVLGERLTVNMDRFREFCEGS
;
A
#
# COMPACT_ATOMS: atom_id res chain seq x y z
N MET A 1 -3.86 17.49 34.50
CA MET A 1 -3.80 16.14 33.89
C MET A 1 -2.46 15.97 33.19
N ARG A 2 -1.85 14.78 33.23
CA ARG A 2 -0.68 14.43 32.43
C ARG A 2 -0.78 12.98 31.93
N PRO A 3 -0.24 12.61 30.76
CA PRO A 3 -0.17 11.22 30.32
C PRO A 3 0.55 10.33 31.34
N GLN A 4 0.09 9.08 31.54
CA GLN A 4 0.80 8.10 32.37
C GLN A 4 1.95 7.38 31.65
N GLN A 5 1.96 7.38 30.31
CA GLN A 5 3.06 6.82 29.52
C GLN A 5 4.24 7.80 29.43
N PRO A 6 5.47 7.33 29.17
CA PRO A 6 6.63 8.21 29.02
C PRO A 6 6.36 9.21 27.89
N ILE A 7 6.39 10.50 28.22
CA ILE A 7 6.33 11.63 27.27
C ILE A 7 7.46 11.54 26.22
N ASP A 8 8.51 10.76 26.50
CA ASP A 8 9.62 10.49 25.60
C ASP A 8 9.19 9.81 24.29
N LEU A 9 8.04 9.13 24.26
CA LEU A 9 7.49 8.53 23.03
C LEU A 9 6.94 9.55 22.02
N LEU A 10 6.69 10.80 22.41
CA LEU A 10 6.17 11.87 21.53
C LEU A 10 7.24 12.92 21.16
N ARG A 11 8.51 12.66 21.51
CA ARG A 11 9.64 13.56 21.28
C ARG A 11 10.60 13.05 20.21
N ASP A 12 10.12 12.14 19.37
CA ASP A 12 10.91 11.48 18.32
C ASP A 12 10.95 12.26 17.00
N GLY A 13 10.27 13.41 16.93
CA GLY A 13 10.18 14.26 15.75
C GLY A 13 9.14 13.80 14.72
N ALA A 14 8.29 12.81 15.04
CA ALA A 14 7.21 12.35 14.17
C ALA A 14 5.94 13.22 14.29
N TRP A 15 5.06 13.07 13.29
CA TRP A 15 3.72 13.67 13.29
C TRP A 15 2.76 12.82 14.12
N TYR A 16 2.00 13.47 15.01
CA TYR A 16 0.96 12.85 15.82
C TYR A 16 -0.35 13.62 15.68
N HIS A 17 -1.46 12.89 15.52
CA HIS A 17 -2.78 13.48 15.72
C HIS A 17 -3.15 13.43 17.21
N ILE A 18 -3.33 14.58 17.85
CA ILE A 18 -3.68 14.67 19.27
C ILE A 18 -5.09 15.24 19.39
N ALA A 19 -5.97 14.52 20.09
CA ALA A 19 -7.31 15.01 20.43
C ALA A 19 -7.55 14.95 21.93
N VAL A 20 -8.16 15.99 22.47
CA VAL A 20 -8.63 16.04 23.86
C VAL A 20 -10.13 16.31 23.84
N ILE A 21 -10.91 15.45 24.48
CA ILE A 21 -12.33 15.68 24.68
C ILE A 21 -12.60 16.11 26.11
N PHE A 22 -13.54 17.04 26.24
CA PHE A 22 -14.06 17.51 27.50
C PHE A 22 -15.59 17.53 27.44
N SER A 23 -16.22 16.72 28.28
CA SER A 23 -17.67 16.57 28.38
C SER A 23 -18.08 16.69 29.86
N ALA A 24 -18.27 17.91 30.36
CA ALA A 24 -18.76 18.14 31.71
C ALA A 24 -20.21 18.68 31.68
N PRO A 25 -21.17 18.03 32.36
CA PRO A 25 -22.49 18.61 32.57
C PRO A 25 -22.40 19.67 33.68
N GLY A 26 -22.24 20.93 33.31
CA GLY A 26 -22.53 22.08 34.17
C GLY A 26 -21.46 22.53 35.17
N SER A 27 -20.60 21.66 35.71
CA SER A 27 -19.59 22.08 36.73
C SER A 27 -18.24 22.53 36.14
N GLY A 28 -17.96 22.22 34.86
CA GLY A 28 -16.67 22.52 34.22
C GLY A 28 -15.45 21.84 34.86
N GLU A 29 -15.67 20.82 35.71
CA GLU A 29 -14.59 20.10 36.38
C GLU A 29 -13.89 19.08 35.47
N VAL A 30 -12.56 19.09 35.52
CA VAL A 30 -11.68 18.14 34.80
C VAL A 30 -11.45 16.90 35.66
N ASN A 31 -11.99 15.75 35.25
CA ASN A 31 -11.82 14.48 35.94
C ASN A 31 -11.79 13.29 34.94
N PRO A 32 -11.48 12.06 35.39
CA PRO A 32 -11.40 10.89 34.50
C PRO A 32 -12.69 10.55 33.74
N SER A 33 -13.85 10.97 34.25
CA SER A 33 -15.15 10.73 33.62
C SER A 33 -15.51 11.80 32.57
N THR A 34 -14.98 13.02 32.71
CA THR A 34 -15.30 14.17 31.83
C THR A 34 -14.21 14.46 30.81
N THR A 35 -12.99 13.95 30.98
CA THR A 35 -11.85 14.27 30.11
C THR A 35 -11.14 13.02 29.60
N ARG A 36 -10.92 12.95 28.28
CA ARG A 36 -10.10 11.89 27.65
C ARG A 36 -9.13 12.50 26.65
N MET A 37 -7.99 11.85 26.46
CA MET A 37 -6.98 12.23 25.48
C MET A 37 -6.72 11.05 24.54
N TYR A 38 -6.53 11.36 23.27
CA TYR A 38 -6.25 10.41 22.21
C TYR A 38 -4.98 10.83 21.48
N VAL A 39 -4.13 9.86 21.16
CA VAL A 39 -2.99 9.99 20.28
C VAL A 39 -3.20 9.04 19.11
N ASP A 40 -3.21 9.58 17.89
CA ASP A 40 -3.50 8.85 16.65
C ASP A 40 -4.80 8.04 16.70
N GLY A 41 -5.82 8.59 17.36
CA GLY A 41 -7.14 7.96 17.50
C GLY A 41 -7.24 6.92 18.63
N VAL A 42 -6.13 6.67 19.35
CA VAL A 42 -6.07 5.71 20.47
C VAL A 42 -6.13 6.45 21.79
N ALA A 43 -7.06 6.05 22.68
CA ALA A 43 -7.18 6.63 24.00
C ALA A 43 -5.94 6.32 24.85
N ILE A 44 -5.38 7.33 25.51
CA ILE A 44 -4.22 7.16 26.40
C ILE A 44 -4.63 7.31 27.88
N PRO A 45 -4.03 6.54 28.79
CA PRO A 45 -4.29 6.69 30.21
C PRO A 45 -3.75 8.03 30.72
N LEU A 46 -4.59 8.73 31.50
CA LEU A 46 -4.28 10.04 32.07
C LEU A 46 -4.10 9.93 33.58
N GLN A 47 -3.05 10.56 34.09
CA GLN A 47 -2.92 10.86 35.50
C GLN A 47 -3.56 12.22 35.78
N PHE A 48 -4.57 12.22 36.64
CA PHE A 48 -5.14 13.43 37.19
C PHE A 48 -4.37 13.76 38.46
N ILE A 49 -3.63 14.87 38.42
CA ILE A 49 -2.95 15.40 39.60
C ILE A 49 -3.97 16.29 40.30
N GLU A 50 -4.42 15.88 41.48
CA GLU A 50 -5.20 16.75 42.34
C GLU A 50 -4.30 17.89 42.81
N CYS A 51 -4.55 19.10 42.29
CA CYS A 51 -4.03 20.29 42.93
C CYS A 51 -4.84 20.48 44.21
N LEU A 52 -4.18 20.48 45.38
CA LEU A 52 -4.74 20.53 46.74
C LEU A 52 -5.62 21.77 47.07
N ALA A 53 -6.14 22.49 46.09
CA ALA A 53 -7.10 23.58 46.30
C ALA A 53 -8.51 23.06 46.00
N SER A 54 -9.32 22.93 47.04
CA SER A 54 -10.78 22.80 46.93
C SER A 54 -11.40 24.21 46.91
N PRO A 55 -12.36 24.50 46.01
CA PRO A 55 -12.96 23.60 45.02
C PRO A 55 -12.05 23.36 43.81
N GLY A 56 -12.21 22.19 43.17
CA GLY A 56 -11.45 21.78 41.99
C GLY A 56 -11.46 22.84 40.90
N LYS A 57 -10.34 23.00 40.17
CA LYS A 57 -10.25 24.01 39.09
C LYS A 57 -11.28 23.71 38.01
N VAL A 58 -12.34 24.53 37.98
CA VAL A 58 -13.29 24.64 36.88
C VAL A 58 -12.55 25.21 35.66
N ILE A 59 -12.78 24.66 34.47
CA ILE A 59 -12.38 25.34 33.22
C ILE A 59 -13.22 26.60 33.09
N SER A 60 -12.71 27.71 33.58
CA SER A 60 -13.26 29.04 33.37
C SER A 60 -12.58 29.66 32.15
N THR A 61 -13.26 29.69 31.02
CA THR A 61 -12.87 30.55 29.90
C THR A 61 -13.33 31.97 30.23
N GLY A 62 -12.63 32.63 31.16
CA GLY A 62 -12.69 34.09 31.24
C GLY A 62 -12.31 34.72 29.89
N GLN A 63 -12.61 35.99 29.66
CA GLN A 63 -12.25 36.68 28.42
C GLN A 63 -10.72 36.75 28.25
N SER A 64 -10.12 35.72 27.69
CA SER A 64 -8.71 35.68 27.28
C SER A 64 -8.59 35.22 25.83
N ALA A 65 -7.52 35.65 25.17
CA ALA A 65 -7.20 35.18 23.83
C ALA A 65 -6.80 33.70 23.87
N LEU A 66 -7.11 32.95 22.81
CA LEU A 66 -6.61 31.61 22.61
C LEU A 66 -5.11 31.68 22.24
N PHE A 67 -4.25 31.03 23.04
CA PHE A 67 -2.83 30.89 22.74
C PHE A 67 -2.54 29.46 22.29
N ILE A 68 -1.78 29.33 21.20
CA ILE A 68 -1.35 28.05 20.64
C ILE A 68 0.18 28.02 20.65
N GLY A 69 0.76 26.90 21.09
CA GLY A 69 2.21 26.72 21.11
C GLY A 69 2.95 27.53 22.17
N ARG A 70 2.25 28.21 23.09
CA ARG A 70 2.84 28.85 24.29
C ARG A 70 1.75 29.14 25.32
N ASP A 71 2.15 29.27 26.57
CA ASP A 71 1.37 29.91 27.62
C ASP A 71 1.49 31.45 27.52
N GLN A 72 0.41 32.17 27.83
CA GLN A 72 0.36 33.63 27.84
C GLN A 72 1.35 34.24 28.84
N GLY A 73 1.50 33.60 30.01
CA GLY A 73 2.29 34.13 31.13
C GLY A 73 3.77 33.71 31.14
N ASP A 74 4.13 32.70 30.36
CA ASP A 74 5.47 32.09 30.41
C ASP A 74 6.12 32.06 29.03
N ARG A 75 7.07 32.97 28.80
CA ARG A 75 7.82 33.03 27.54
C ARG A 75 8.74 31.82 27.31
N GLN A 76 9.07 31.05 28.34
CA GLN A 76 9.90 29.83 28.23
C GLN A 76 9.07 28.59 27.88
N SER A 77 7.73 28.66 28.01
CA SER A 77 6.80 27.58 27.66
C SER A 77 6.59 27.36 26.16
N GLY A 78 7.34 28.06 25.30
CA GLY A 78 7.24 27.94 23.86
C GLY A 78 7.40 26.49 23.40
N PHE A 79 6.41 25.99 22.67
CA PHE A 79 6.43 24.69 22.04
C PHE A 79 7.55 24.65 21.00
N LYS A 80 8.42 23.65 21.10
CA LYS A 80 9.54 23.43 20.17
C LYS A 80 9.14 22.30 19.23
N GLY A 81 8.49 22.66 18.13
CA GLY A 81 8.00 21.71 17.13
C GLY A 81 7.06 22.38 16.12
N VAL A 82 6.37 21.55 15.33
CA VAL A 82 5.40 22.01 14.32
C VAL A 82 3.98 21.61 14.73
N ILE A 83 3.01 22.48 14.48
CA ILE A 83 1.57 22.23 14.68
C ILE A 83 0.89 22.43 13.32
N SER A 84 -0.05 21.54 12.96
CA SER A 84 -0.87 21.64 11.75
C SER A 84 -2.30 21.22 12.05
N ASP A 85 -3.24 21.72 11.23
CA ASP A 85 -4.67 21.41 11.25
C ASP A 85 -5.31 21.47 12.65
N LEU A 86 -5.14 22.60 13.31
CA LEU A 86 -5.71 22.82 14.64
C LEU A 86 -7.21 23.09 14.53
N ARG A 87 -8.00 22.25 15.18
CA ARG A 87 -9.46 22.33 15.19
C ARG A 87 -10.02 22.31 16.62
N ILE A 88 -11.08 23.08 16.88
CA ILE A 88 -11.80 23.12 18.17
C ILE A 88 -13.30 23.04 17.89
N TRP A 89 -14.00 22.13 18.59
CA TRP A 89 -15.45 21.96 18.47
C TRP A 89 -16.16 22.36 19.76
N GLN A 90 -17.38 22.87 19.62
CA GLN A 90 -18.37 23.06 20.70
C GLN A 90 -19.22 21.79 20.91
N LYS A 91 -18.64 20.61 20.65
CA LYS A 91 -19.23 19.32 20.96
C LYS A 91 -18.11 18.37 21.37
N SER A 92 -18.45 17.41 22.23
CA SER A 92 -17.56 16.26 22.43
C SER A 92 -17.62 15.40 21.17
N LEU A 93 -16.48 15.21 20.53
CA LEU A 93 -16.36 14.25 19.45
C LEU A 93 -16.48 12.83 19.99
N THR A 94 -17.11 11.97 19.20
CA THR A 94 -17.15 10.53 19.43
C THR A 94 -15.79 9.91 19.08
N ILE A 95 -15.55 8.70 19.58
CA ILE A 95 -14.31 7.95 19.29
C ILE A 95 -14.19 7.71 17.78
N ALA A 96 -15.29 7.43 17.08
CA ALA A 96 -15.28 7.21 15.63
C ALA A 96 -14.81 8.48 14.89
N GLU A 97 -15.39 9.65 15.19
CA GLU A 97 -15.00 10.92 14.58
C GLU A 97 -13.53 11.26 14.83
N ILE A 98 -13.01 11.01 16.04
CA ILE A 98 -11.60 11.24 16.37
C ILE A 98 -10.68 10.32 15.58
N LYS A 99 -11.08 9.05 15.41
CA LYS A 99 -10.30 8.10 14.62
C LYS A 99 -10.34 8.42 13.12
N ASP A 100 -11.46 8.94 12.61
CA ASP A 100 -11.58 9.38 11.22
C ASP A 100 -10.67 10.60 10.95
N LEU A 101 -10.64 11.57 11.87
CA LEU A 101 -9.71 12.70 11.83
C LEU A 101 -8.24 12.24 11.88
N ALA A 102 -7.92 11.27 12.76
CA ALA A 102 -6.59 10.70 12.83
C ALA A 102 -6.19 9.95 11.55
N GLY A 103 -7.13 9.28 10.88
CA GLY A 103 -6.90 8.55 9.62
C GLY A 103 -6.85 9.45 8.38
N ARG A 104 -7.27 10.73 8.50
CA ARG A 104 -7.54 11.63 7.38
C ARG A 104 -8.59 11.07 6.41
N GLU A 105 -9.61 10.43 6.96
CA GLU A 105 -10.72 9.90 6.16
C GLU A 105 -11.52 11.07 5.56
N PRO A 106 -12.00 10.99 4.31
CA PRO A 106 -12.83 12.05 3.70
C PRO A 106 -14.09 12.40 4.52
N ALA A 107 -14.62 11.43 5.27
CA ALA A 107 -15.74 11.63 6.19
C ALA A 107 -15.42 12.62 7.33
N ALA A 108 -14.14 12.74 7.71
CA ALA A 108 -13.68 13.65 8.76
C ALA A 108 -13.77 15.12 8.34
N ASP A 109 -13.55 15.42 7.05
CA ASP A 109 -13.65 16.78 6.51
C ASP A 109 -15.11 17.26 6.37
N GLN A 110 -16.07 16.33 6.37
CA GLN A 110 -17.50 16.64 6.43
C GLN A 110 -17.99 16.99 7.85
N ASN A 111 -17.18 16.74 8.89
CA ASN A 111 -17.58 16.96 10.27
C ASN A 111 -17.41 18.43 10.72
N VAL A 112 -18.17 19.31 10.09
CA VAL A 112 -18.19 20.76 10.37
C VAL A 112 -19.17 21.16 11.47
N ALA A 113 -20.04 20.25 11.91
CA ALA A 113 -21.05 20.53 12.92
C ALA A 113 -20.41 20.92 14.25
N GLY A 114 -20.65 22.15 14.72
CA GLY A 114 -20.10 22.67 15.96
C GLY A 114 -18.60 23.02 15.91
N LEU A 115 -17.98 23.07 14.73
CA LEU A 115 -16.57 23.48 14.56
C LEU A 115 -16.43 24.99 14.80
N GLN A 116 -15.77 25.37 15.90
CA GLN A 116 -15.57 26.75 16.31
C GLN A 116 -14.30 27.36 15.75
N VAL A 117 -13.19 26.60 15.81
CA VAL A 117 -11.89 27.04 15.30
C VAL A 117 -11.39 26.01 14.30
N SER A 118 -10.91 26.46 13.16
CA SER A 118 -10.18 25.66 12.19
C SER A 118 -9.03 26.49 11.63
N LEU A 119 -7.82 26.15 12.04
CA LEU A 119 -6.58 26.75 11.61
C LEU A 119 -5.78 25.68 10.88
N PRO A 120 -5.85 25.63 9.54
CA PRO A 120 -5.13 24.63 8.74
C PRO A 120 -3.62 24.70 8.93
N LEU A 121 -3.10 25.93 9.14
CA LEU A 121 -1.66 26.22 9.28
C LEU A 121 -0.85 25.72 8.06
N ASP A 122 -1.50 25.69 6.88
CA ASP A 122 -0.96 25.22 5.59
C ASP A 122 -0.23 26.35 4.84
N SER A 123 -0.73 27.58 4.94
CA SER A 123 -0.17 28.77 4.30
C SER A 123 -0.52 30.03 5.11
N TYR A 124 0.46 30.90 5.35
CA TYR A 124 0.25 32.20 6.00
C TYR A 124 1.16 33.26 5.37
N ALA A 125 0.55 34.20 4.66
CA ALA A 125 1.23 35.41 4.22
C ALA A 125 1.11 36.46 5.33
N ALA A 126 2.23 37.04 5.75
CA ALA A 126 2.29 38.16 6.72
C ALA A 126 1.94 37.85 8.19
N GLY A 127 2.18 36.61 8.66
CA GLY A 127 2.10 36.32 10.10
C GLY A 127 0.68 36.25 10.66
N THR A 128 -0.32 36.00 9.80
CA THR A 128 -1.71 35.74 10.22
C THR A 128 -2.27 34.51 9.50
N VAL A 129 -3.12 33.75 10.19
CA VAL A 129 -3.83 32.58 9.63
C VAL A 129 -5.33 32.83 9.67
N VAL A 130 -6.03 32.54 8.58
CA VAL A 130 -7.50 32.65 8.51
C VAL A 130 -8.14 31.51 9.30
N ASN A 131 -9.04 31.85 10.21
CA ASN A 131 -9.90 30.87 10.85
C ASN A 131 -11.03 30.46 9.91
N ARG A 132 -11.08 29.17 9.54
CA ARG A 132 -12.16 28.59 8.74
C ARG A 132 -13.34 28.09 9.60
N GLY A 133 -13.27 28.24 10.92
CA GLY A 133 -14.32 27.86 11.87
C GLY A 133 -15.39 28.94 12.10
N ALA A 134 -16.40 28.60 12.90
CA ALA A 134 -17.55 29.48 13.17
C ALA A 134 -17.24 30.67 14.11
N TRP A 135 -16.12 30.66 14.83
CA TRP A 135 -15.81 31.71 15.81
C TRP A 135 -14.32 32.09 15.89
N PRO A 136 -13.97 33.37 15.71
CA PRO A 136 -14.78 34.44 15.14
C PRO A 136 -14.96 34.24 13.62
N VAL A 137 -16.16 34.50 13.10
CA VAL A 137 -16.47 34.37 11.65
C VAL A 137 -15.52 35.24 10.83
N GLY A 138 -14.72 34.61 9.95
CA GLY A 138 -13.76 35.32 9.09
C GLY A 138 -12.61 36.00 9.83
N GLY A 139 -12.43 35.72 11.12
CA GLY A 139 -11.33 36.31 11.88
C GLY A 139 -9.98 35.65 11.58
N THR A 140 -8.91 36.34 11.98
CA THR A 140 -7.54 35.87 11.81
C THR A 140 -6.88 35.59 13.15
N ALA A 141 -6.04 34.56 13.19
CA ALA A 141 -5.13 34.30 14.30
C ALA A 141 -3.77 34.94 14.00
N ALA A 142 -3.23 35.72 14.93
CA ALA A 142 -1.90 36.30 14.82
C ALA A 142 -0.83 35.26 15.18
N LEU A 143 0.18 35.14 14.31
CA LEU A 143 1.35 34.29 14.53
C LEU A 143 2.51 35.14 15.05
N PHE A 144 3.11 34.71 16.16
CA PHE A 144 4.26 35.38 16.76
C PHE A 144 5.46 34.44 16.72
N ASN A 145 6.62 34.94 16.28
CA ASN A 145 7.86 34.15 16.14
C ASN A 145 7.68 32.86 15.33
N ALA A 146 6.67 32.82 14.45
CA ALA A 146 6.61 31.82 13.40
C ALA A 146 7.72 32.20 12.43
N GLU A 147 8.84 31.49 12.49
CA GLU A 147 9.84 31.59 11.44
C GLU A 147 9.12 31.33 10.11
N GLY A 148 9.42 32.13 9.08
CA GLY A 148 8.91 31.94 7.72
C GLY A 148 9.42 30.65 7.06
N VAL A 149 9.87 29.68 7.85
CA VAL A 149 9.93 28.29 7.43
C VAL A 149 8.51 27.91 7.11
N SER A 150 8.26 27.70 5.81
CA SER A 150 7.19 26.83 5.35
C SER A 150 7.18 25.66 6.33
N PRO A 151 6.15 25.51 7.18
CA PRO A 151 6.10 24.41 8.13
C PRO A 151 6.41 23.18 7.30
N VAL A 152 7.42 22.40 7.70
CA VAL A 152 7.93 21.26 6.95
C VAL A 152 6.73 20.40 6.58
N ALA A 153 6.23 20.66 5.38
CA ALA A 153 5.14 19.98 4.77
C ALA A 153 5.76 18.70 4.24
N ARG A 154 5.89 17.73 5.14
CA ARG A 154 5.71 16.34 4.75
C ARG A 154 4.23 15.96 4.86
N THR A 155 3.34 16.94 4.75
CA THR A 155 2.00 16.74 4.21
C THR A 155 2.09 16.60 2.69
N LEU A 156 1.12 15.91 2.08
CA LEU A 156 0.98 15.64 0.64
C LEU A 156 1.00 16.89 -0.29
N VAL A 157 1.28 18.07 0.24
CA VAL A 157 1.39 19.33 -0.50
C VAL A 157 2.64 20.06 -0.02
N ASP A 158 3.66 20.03 -0.88
CA ASP A 158 4.70 21.05 -1.09
C ASP A 158 6.00 20.99 -0.25
N ALA A 159 6.98 20.22 -0.76
CA ALA A 159 8.39 20.57 -0.60
C ALA A 159 8.72 21.77 -1.50
N THR A 160 8.26 22.98 -1.11
CA THR A 160 8.68 24.28 -1.63
C THR A 160 9.02 24.35 -3.13
N THR A 161 8.24 23.73 -4.00
CA THR A 161 8.38 23.90 -5.45
C THR A 161 7.14 24.65 -5.89
N TYR A 162 7.15 25.97 -5.67
CA TYR A 162 6.08 26.82 -6.16
C TYR A 162 6.12 26.75 -7.68
N HIS A 163 5.23 25.96 -8.26
CA HIS A 163 4.95 26.00 -9.69
C HIS A 163 3.96 27.13 -9.95
N SER A 164 4.53 28.33 -10.10
CA SER A 164 3.77 29.50 -10.50
C SER A 164 3.65 29.49 -12.01
N PHE A 165 2.46 29.81 -12.53
CA PHE A 165 2.27 30.12 -13.94
C PHE A 165 1.58 31.47 -14.08
N CYS A 166 1.83 32.15 -15.18
CA CYS A 166 1.11 33.39 -15.52
C CYS A 166 0.94 33.52 -17.03
N PHE A 167 -0.07 34.29 -17.43
CA PHE A 167 -0.26 34.72 -18.80
C PHE A 167 0.32 36.12 -18.95
N LEU A 168 1.35 36.27 -19.78
CA LEU A 168 2.05 37.54 -20.00
C LEU A 168 1.89 37.98 -21.44
N ASP A 169 1.59 39.25 -21.62
CA ASP A 169 1.64 39.94 -22.91
C ASP A 169 2.96 40.71 -22.95
N ALA A 170 4.00 40.08 -23.51
CA ALA A 170 5.37 40.57 -23.44
C ALA A 170 5.65 41.70 -24.45
N ASP A 171 4.95 41.71 -25.58
CA ASP A 171 5.10 42.69 -26.66
C ASP A 171 3.94 43.69 -26.75
N ASN A 172 2.97 43.59 -25.83
CA ASN A 172 1.83 44.48 -25.66
C ASN A 172 0.88 44.47 -26.87
N ASP A 173 0.70 43.30 -27.51
CA ASP A 173 -0.16 43.10 -28.67
C ASP A 173 -1.59 42.62 -28.31
N GLN A 174 -1.85 42.44 -27.01
CA GLN A 174 -3.08 41.89 -26.38
C GLN A 174 -3.30 40.39 -26.64
N VAL A 175 -2.25 39.68 -27.02
CA VAL A 175 -2.15 38.23 -27.07
C VAL A 175 -1.12 37.81 -26.04
N TYR A 176 -1.40 36.74 -25.30
CA TYR A 176 -0.66 36.37 -24.11
C TYR A 176 0.05 35.03 -24.32
N GLU A 177 1.19 34.89 -23.67
CA GLU A 177 2.01 33.68 -23.55
C GLU A 177 1.82 33.05 -22.18
N LEU A 178 1.86 31.72 -22.10
CA LEU A 178 1.98 31.00 -20.83
C LEU A 178 3.44 30.94 -20.40
N TRP A 179 3.71 31.45 -19.21
CA TRP A 179 5.00 31.39 -18.55
C TRP A 179 4.88 30.58 -17.26
N GLU A 180 5.92 29.80 -16.94
CA GLU A 180 5.99 29.00 -15.73
C GLU A 180 7.29 29.25 -14.97
N SER A 181 7.25 29.13 -13.65
CA SER A 181 8.44 29.12 -12.81
C SER A 181 8.34 28.00 -11.80
N GLU A 182 9.46 27.33 -11.53
CA GLU A 182 9.56 26.27 -10.52
C GLU A 182 9.94 26.79 -9.14
N SER A 183 10.33 28.07 -9.06
CA SER A 183 10.91 28.67 -7.85
C SER A 183 10.33 30.04 -7.52
N SER A 184 9.74 30.74 -8.48
CA SER A 184 9.23 32.09 -8.28
C SER A 184 7.87 32.08 -7.59
N LYS A 185 7.74 32.90 -6.52
CA LYS A 185 6.49 33.04 -5.74
C LYS A 185 5.73 34.33 -6.04
N THR A 186 6.30 35.18 -6.89
CA THR A 186 5.79 36.52 -7.18
C THR A 186 5.65 36.67 -8.68
N LYS A 187 4.56 37.32 -9.12
CA LYS A 187 4.39 37.68 -10.53
C LYS A 187 5.61 38.47 -11.02
N PRO A 188 6.03 38.31 -12.28
CA PRO A 188 7.08 39.14 -12.85
C PRO A 188 6.77 40.64 -12.76
N ALA A 189 7.79 41.46 -12.51
CA ALA A 189 7.63 42.91 -12.42
C ALA A 189 7.35 43.51 -13.81
N LEU A 190 6.36 44.40 -13.90
CA LEU A 190 6.01 45.17 -15.11
C LEU A 190 6.62 46.59 -15.06
N PRO A 191 6.98 47.20 -16.21
CA PRO A 191 6.89 46.67 -17.57
C PRO A 191 7.96 45.61 -17.83
N LEU A 192 7.62 44.61 -18.65
CA LEU A 192 8.49 43.46 -18.88
C LEU A 192 9.79 43.91 -19.54
N GLY A 193 10.90 43.54 -18.91
CA GLY A 193 12.17 43.42 -19.58
C GLY A 193 12.12 42.32 -20.66
N THR A 194 13.06 42.32 -21.60
CA THR A 194 13.22 41.28 -22.63
C THR A 194 13.08 39.85 -22.05
N VAL A 195 12.72 38.86 -22.88
CA VAL A 195 12.64 37.42 -22.51
C VAL A 195 13.82 36.94 -21.66
N ALA A 196 15.02 37.47 -21.90
CA ALA A 196 16.22 37.17 -21.12
C ALA A 196 16.12 37.54 -19.63
N GLN A 197 15.42 38.62 -19.29
CA GLN A 197 15.25 39.09 -17.92
C GLN A 197 14.23 38.25 -17.15
N LEU A 198 13.19 37.74 -17.81
CA LEU A 198 12.25 36.77 -17.23
C LEU A 198 12.92 35.42 -16.96
N ASN A 199 13.72 34.93 -17.92
CA ASN A 199 14.53 33.72 -17.74
C ASN A 199 15.50 33.86 -16.55
N ALA A 200 16.14 35.03 -16.39
CA ALA A 200 17.02 35.31 -15.25
C ALA A 200 16.28 35.35 -13.89
N GLN A 201 14.97 35.62 -13.89
CA GLN A 201 14.10 35.55 -12.71
C GLN A 201 13.50 34.16 -12.47
N GLY A 202 13.94 33.16 -13.24
CA GLY A 202 13.47 31.77 -13.12
C GLY A 202 12.13 31.50 -13.79
N TRP A 203 11.64 32.38 -14.66
CA TRP A 203 10.43 32.19 -15.46
C TRP A 203 10.79 31.69 -16.85
N GLN A 204 10.17 30.61 -17.30
CA GLN A 204 10.35 30.01 -18.61
C GLN A 204 9.08 30.17 -19.44
N ASN A 205 9.24 30.66 -20.67
CA ASN A 205 8.16 30.70 -21.63
C ASN A 205 7.79 29.27 -22.10
N ARG A 206 6.51 28.94 -22.10
CA ARG A 206 5.97 27.63 -22.55
C ARG A 206 5.24 27.71 -23.90
N THR A 207 4.76 28.88 -24.30
CA THR A 207 3.96 29.06 -25.51
C THR A 207 4.27 30.39 -26.19
N GLU A 208 4.19 30.45 -27.51
CA GLU A 208 4.17 31.75 -28.20
C GLU A 208 2.90 32.56 -27.85
N ASP A 209 2.81 33.82 -28.29
CA ASP A 209 1.63 34.69 -28.13
C ASP A 209 0.39 34.09 -28.80
N VAL A 210 -0.36 33.27 -28.07
CA VAL A 210 -1.50 32.55 -28.62
C VAL A 210 -2.76 32.70 -27.79
N PHE A 211 -2.70 33.21 -26.56
CA PHE A 211 -3.88 33.27 -25.69
C PHE A 211 -4.56 34.64 -25.75
N ILE A 212 -5.88 34.66 -25.96
CA ILE A 212 -6.68 35.89 -25.88
C ILE A 212 -7.69 35.72 -24.74
N PRO A 213 -7.71 36.60 -23.71
CA PRO A 213 -8.65 36.48 -22.60
C PRO A 213 -10.09 36.73 -23.05
N GLY A 214 -11.03 35.96 -22.51
CA GLY A 214 -12.46 36.14 -22.73
C GLY A 214 -13.05 37.31 -21.93
N GLN A 215 -14.37 37.51 -22.02
CA GLN A 215 -15.10 38.54 -21.26
C GLN A 215 -14.94 38.44 -19.73
N HIS A 216 -14.52 37.28 -19.22
CA HIS A 216 -14.29 37.01 -17.80
C HIS A 216 -12.82 36.69 -17.49
N VAL A 217 -11.87 37.28 -18.23
CA VAL A 217 -10.41 36.98 -18.12
C VAL A 217 -10.14 35.53 -18.53
N PHE A 218 -9.01 34.92 -18.13
CA PHE A 218 -8.60 33.57 -18.52
C PHE A 218 -9.37 32.45 -17.81
N PHE A 219 -9.93 32.71 -16.63
CA PHE A 219 -10.62 31.71 -15.81
C PHE A 219 -11.85 32.30 -15.13
N LYS A 220 -12.91 31.50 -15.01
CA LYS A 220 -14.11 31.80 -14.23
C LYS A 220 -14.37 30.67 -13.25
N VAL A 221 -14.36 30.98 -11.97
CA VAL A 221 -14.77 30.05 -10.91
C VAL A 221 -16.29 30.06 -10.84
N VAL A 222 -16.94 28.90 -11.02
CA VAL A 222 -18.42 28.80 -11.06
C VAL A 222 -19.00 28.18 -9.77
N GLY A 223 -18.15 27.83 -8.80
CA GLY A 223 -18.56 27.30 -7.50
C GLY A 223 -17.39 27.17 -6.51
N SER A 224 -17.59 26.44 -5.42
CA SER A 224 -16.55 26.16 -4.41
C SER A 224 -15.73 24.90 -4.68
N ASN A 225 -16.02 24.16 -5.76
CA ASN A 225 -15.29 22.97 -6.17
C ASN A 225 -14.15 23.36 -7.14
N PRO A 226 -12.90 22.90 -6.94
CA PRO A 226 -11.81 23.10 -7.90
C PRO A 226 -12.12 22.60 -9.32
N GLU A 227 -13.02 21.63 -9.50
CA GLU A 227 -13.48 21.17 -10.81
C GLU A 227 -14.46 22.15 -11.51
N SER A 228 -14.91 23.19 -10.82
CA SER A 228 -15.85 24.20 -11.36
C SER A 228 -15.16 25.40 -12.03
N VAL A 229 -13.83 25.34 -12.19
CA VAL A 229 -13.06 26.39 -12.86
C VAL A 229 -13.18 26.21 -14.38
N ILE A 230 -13.77 27.20 -15.05
CA ILE A 230 -13.89 27.24 -16.51
C ILE A 230 -12.76 28.12 -17.07
N ALA A 231 -11.97 27.56 -18.00
CA ALA A 231 -11.01 28.32 -18.79
C ALA A 231 -11.74 29.12 -19.91
N ASN A 232 -11.49 30.43 -19.99
CA ASN A 232 -12.13 31.36 -20.92
C ASN A 232 -11.07 32.07 -21.79
N PHE A 233 -10.46 31.34 -22.72
CA PHE A 233 -9.53 31.97 -23.68
C PHE A 233 -9.69 31.41 -25.09
N ALA A 234 -9.29 32.21 -26.08
CA ALA A 234 -9.22 31.83 -27.48
C ALA A 234 -7.76 31.64 -27.93
N ILE A 235 -7.52 30.86 -28.99
CA ILE A 235 -6.20 30.71 -29.64
C ILE A 235 -6.10 31.73 -30.79
N GLY A 236 -5.14 32.67 -30.72
CA GLY A 236 -5.09 33.87 -31.56
C GLY A 236 -4.32 33.77 -32.88
N LYS A 237 -3.50 32.74 -33.11
CA LYS A 237 -2.72 32.60 -34.35
C LYS A 237 -3.44 31.72 -35.38
N GLY A 238 -3.77 32.30 -36.54
CA GLY A 238 -4.32 31.58 -37.69
C GLY A 238 -3.25 30.95 -38.60
N VAL A 239 -3.69 30.29 -39.68
CA VAL A 239 -2.81 29.80 -40.76
C VAL A 239 -2.00 30.99 -41.29
N LEU A 240 -0.67 30.85 -41.39
CA LEU A 240 0.33 31.89 -41.75
C LEU A 240 0.80 32.85 -40.63
N ARG A 241 0.58 32.54 -39.34
CA ARG A 241 1.08 33.31 -38.18
C ARG A 241 0.55 34.76 -38.07
N GLN A 242 -0.49 35.11 -38.82
CA GLN A 242 -1.17 36.40 -38.66
C GLN A 242 -2.18 36.30 -37.51
N ALA A 243 -2.15 37.30 -36.62
CA ALA A 243 -3.10 37.44 -35.52
C ALA A 243 -4.51 37.62 -36.09
N ASN A 244 -5.35 36.57 -36.03
CA ASN A 244 -6.70 36.63 -36.55
C ASN A 244 -7.70 36.84 -35.40
N ARG A 245 -7.92 38.11 -35.04
CA ARG A 245 -8.85 38.54 -33.99
C ARG A 245 -10.33 38.19 -34.27
N GLN A 246 -10.66 37.60 -35.42
CA GLN A 246 -12.02 37.16 -35.74
C GLN A 246 -12.36 35.74 -35.26
N GLN A 247 -11.39 34.94 -34.78
CA GLN A 247 -11.68 33.69 -34.04
C GLN A 247 -12.13 33.96 -32.59
N LYS A 248 -13.00 34.95 -32.40
CA LYS A 248 -13.48 35.40 -31.08
C LYS A 248 -14.54 34.45 -30.53
N ALA A 249 -14.27 33.98 -29.32
CA ALA A 249 -15.22 33.39 -28.38
C ALA A 249 -15.87 32.06 -28.79
N GLU A 250 -15.05 31.05 -29.09
CA GLU A 250 -15.46 29.67 -28.85
C GLU A 250 -14.59 29.14 -27.71
N SER A 251 -15.23 28.70 -26.61
CA SER A 251 -14.56 27.90 -25.59
C SER A 251 -14.02 26.64 -26.27
N LYS A 252 -12.73 26.63 -26.61
CA LYS A 252 -12.07 25.45 -27.16
C LYS A 252 -11.47 24.64 -26.03
N ALA A 253 -11.67 23.33 -26.08
CA ALA A 253 -10.87 22.41 -25.28
C ALA A 253 -9.38 22.64 -25.61
N LEU A 254 -8.54 22.66 -24.57
CA LEU A 254 -7.07 22.75 -24.68
C LEU A 254 -6.55 21.56 -25.50
N ALA A 255 -6.54 21.66 -26.81
CA ALA A 255 -5.99 20.64 -27.71
C ALA A 255 -4.48 20.80 -27.97
N SER A 256 -3.82 21.74 -27.31
CA SER A 256 -2.35 21.87 -27.29
C SER A 256 -1.82 21.57 -25.88
N THR A 257 -2.02 20.34 -25.41
CA THR A 257 -1.51 19.86 -24.12
C THR A 257 0.01 19.69 -24.20
N ARG A 258 0.76 20.72 -23.82
CA ARG A 258 2.08 20.47 -23.21
C ARG A 258 1.80 19.98 -21.80
N VAL A 259 1.92 18.67 -21.60
CA VAL A 259 1.78 18.09 -20.27
C VAL A 259 3.14 18.09 -19.59
N THR A 260 3.23 18.81 -18.48
CA THR A 260 4.41 18.76 -17.61
C THR A 260 4.24 17.60 -16.66
N LYS A 261 5.15 16.64 -16.75
CA LYS A 261 5.18 15.49 -15.86
C LYS A 261 5.70 15.91 -14.49
N ARG A 262 5.10 15.40 -13.41
CA ARG A 262 5.50 15.68 -12.03
C ARG A 262 5.54 14.41 -11.18
N PRO A 263 6.50 14.28 -10.25
CA PRO A 263 6.61 13.16 -9.32
C PRO A 263 5.38 12.93 -8.43
N GLU A 264 4.74 14.00 -7.97
CA GLU A 264 3.63 13.97 -7.02
C GLU A 264 2.36 13.44 -7.66
N LEU A 265 2.24 13.59 -8.99
CA LEU A 265 1.14 13.08 -9.80
C LEU A 265 1.28 11.57 -10.08
N CYS A 266 2.34 10.93 -9.58
CA CYS A 266 2.52 9.49 -9.59
C CYS A 266 1.83 8.76 -8.43
N ALA A 267 0.99 9.43 -7.64
CA ALA A 267 0.29 8.80 -6.52
C ALA A 267 -0.74 7.76 -7.02
N ILE A 268 -0.71 6.55 -6.46
CA ILE A 268 -1.61 5.46 -6.90
C ILE A 268 -3.01 5.52 -6.27
N THR A 269 -3.23 6.26 -5.17
CA THR A 269 -4.55 6.34 -4.49
C THR A 269 -4.66 7.48 -3.48
N THR A 270 -5.90 7.86 -3.12
CA THR A 270 -6.24 8.79 -2.02
C THR A 270 -6.42 8.12 -0.66
N ALA A 271 -6.61 6.79 -0.56
CA ALA A 271 -6.44 5.93 0.63
C ALA A 271 -7.19 4.62 0.39
N PRO A 272 -6.59 3.44 0.62
CA PRO A 272 -7.37 2.20 0.71
C PRO A 272 -8.31 2.27 1.93
N LYS A 273 -9.52 1.72 1.79
CA LYS A 273 -10.52 1.67 2.87
C LYS A 273 -10.29 0.46 3.76
N LEU A 274 -9.08 0.32 4.30
CA LEU A 274 -8.80 -0.73 5.28
C LEU A 274 -9.47 -0.33 6.58
N ALA A 275 -10.40 -1.18 7.01
CA ALA A 275 -11.36 -0.81 8.01
C ALA A 275 -10.88 -1.07 9.45
N THR A 276 -11.65 -0.59 10.41
CA THR A 276 -11.06 -0.01 11.62
C THR A 276 -11.24 -0.91 12.82
N SER A 277 -10.26 -1.75 13.10
CA SER A 277 -10.35 -2.72 14.19
C SER A 277 -9.46 -2.35 15.38
N THR A 278 -9.69 -3.03 16.52
CA THR A 278 -8.74 -3.11 17.64
C THR A 278 -7.60 -4.08 17.36
N CYS A 279 -7.64 -4.80 16.24
CA CYS A 279 -6.56 -5.69 15.87
C CYS A 279 -5.31 -4.89 15.57
N LYS A 280 -4.16 -5.41 15.99
CA LYS A 280 -2.88 -4.78 15.75
C LYS A 280 -1.99 -5.74 14.97
N LEU A 281 -1.42 -5.24 13.88
CA LEU A 281 -0.60 -5.98 12.93
C LEU A 281 0.72 -5.24 12.76
N ASP A 282 1.81 -5.98 12.62
CA ASP A 282 3.18 -5.48 12.58
C ASP A 282 3.69 -5.21 11.16
N SER A 283 2.90 -5.55 10.14
CA SER A 283 3.31 -5.45 8.75
C SER A 283 2.18 -5.01 7.82
N ALA A 284 2.57 -4.42 6.70
CA ALA A 284 1.69 -4.09 5.58
C ALA A 284 2.43 -4.28 4.25
N PHE A 285 1.67 -4.44 3.17
CA PHE A 285 2.18 -4.81 1.85
C PHE A 285 1.46 -4.05 0.75
N ILE A 286 2.22 -3.70 -0.28
CA ILE A 286 1.69 -3.20 -1.56
C ILE A 286 2.40 -3.99 -2.65
N ALA A 287 1.66 -4.54 -3.60
CA ALA A 287 2.25 -5.28 -4.72
C ALA A 287 1.62 -4.89 -6.04
N ILE A 288 2.42 -4.92 -7.10
CA ILE A 288 1.94 -4.83 -8.47
C ILE A 288 1.46 -6.23 -8.90
N GLU A 289 0.22 -6.35 -9.34
CA GLU A 289 -0.33 -7.62 -9.81
C GLU A 289 0.27 -7.99 -11.18
N ASN A 290 0.66 -9.26 -11.35
CA ASN A 290 1.37 -9.78 -12.53
C ASN A 290 2.65 -9.01 -12.85
N TYR A 291 3.41 -8.68 -11.80
CA TYR A 291 4.61 -7.87 -11.93
C TYR A 291 5.66 -8.53 -12.82
N LEU A 292 6.21 -7.77 -13.77
CA LEU A 292 7.30 -8.21 -14.63
C LEU A 292 8.57 -7.37 -14.37
N PRO A 293 9.60 -7.95 -13.73
CA PRO A 293 10.84 -7.25 -13.42
C PRO A 293 11.45 -6.56 -14.64
N GLY A 294 11.75 -5.26 -14.51
CA GLY A 294 12.36 -4.45 -15.56
C GLY A 294 11.41 -3.99 -16.67
N LEU A 295 10.22 -4.57 -16.79
CA LEU A 295 9.14 -4.05 -17.65
C LEU A 295 8.28 -3.07 -16.87
N HIS A 296 7.80 -3.47 -15.70
CA HIS A 296 7.01 -2.62 -14.82
C HIS A 296 7.90 -1.63 -14.05
N GLY A 297 7.23 -0.59 -13.57
CA GLY A 297 7.85 0.46 -12.77
C GLY A 297 8.10 0.04 -11.32
N LYS A 298 8.56 1.00 -10.54
CA LYS A 298 8.86 0.82 -9.11
C LYS A 298 7.76 1.45 -8.24
N LEU A 299 7.45 0.82 -7.10
CA LEU A 299 6.72 1.49 -6.02
C LEU A 299 7.67 2.36 -5.20
N ASP A 300 7.24 3.58 -4.90
CA ASP A 300 8.02 4.61 -4.23
C ASP A 300 7.17 5.29 -3.14
N LEU A 301 7.78 6.11 -2.29
CA LEU A 301 7.12 6.83 -1.21
C LEU A 301 7.49 8.30 -1.27
N GLN A 302 6.50 9.17 -1.07
CA GLN A 302 6.74 10.61 -1.01
C GLN A 302 7.70 10.98 0.13
N TYR A 303 8.68 11.84 -0.17
CA TYR A 303 9.61 12.43 0.80
C TYR A 303 10.46 11.42 1.59
N VAL A 304 10.76 10.28 0.98
CA VAL A 304 11.57 9.23 1.58
C VAL A 304 12.90 9.09 0.84
N THR A 305 13.97 8.86 1.59
CA THR A 305 15.27 8.50 1.00
C THR A 305 15.43 6.99 1.02
N TRP A 306 15.61 6.40 -0.16
CA TRP A 306 15.88 4.98 -0.31
C TRP A 306 17.36 4.69 -0.24
N GLN A 307 17.72 3.61 0.45
CA GLN A 307 19.06 3.06 0.52
C GLN A 307 19.06 1.70 -0.15
N LYS A 308 19.95 1.50 -1.13
CA LYS A 308 20.11 0.20 -1.77
C LYS A 308 20.82 -0.76 -0.82
N VAL A 309 20.18 -1.89 -0.52
CA VAL A 309 20.72 -2.96 0.32
C VAL A 309 20.60 -4.26 -0.46
N ASN A 310 21.73 -4.77 -0.95
CA ASN A 310 21.79 -5.93 -1.85
C ASN A 310 20.88 -5.76 -3.08
N ALA A 311 19.93 -6.66 -3.28
CA ALA A 311 18.94 -6.65 -4.35
C ALA A 311 17.67 -5.85 -4.01
N THR A 312 17.59 -5.26 -2.82
CA THR A 312 16.42 -4.52 -2.32
C THR A 312 16.75 -3.06 -2.08
N GLU A 313 15.71 -2.25 -1.88
CA GLU A 313 15.86 -0.87 -1.43
C GLU A 313 15.09 -0.68 -0.13
N VAL A 314 15.72 -0.08 0.88
CA VAL A 314 15.16 0.09 2.21
C VAL A 314 15.06 1.58 2.53
N ALA A 315 13.95 1.95 3.14
CA ALA A 315 13.67 3.28 3.65
C ALA A 315 13.33 3.23 5.14
N SER A 316 13.79 4.24 5.86
CA SER A 316 13.51 4.47 7.27
C SER A 316 13.02 5.90 7.48
N ASN A 317 12.59 6.23 8.70
CA ASN A 317 12.03 7.55 9.04
C ASN A 317 10.87 7.94 8.12
N LEU A 318 9.97 6.99 7.89
CA LEU A 318 8.83 7.16 7.00
C LEU A 318 7.91 8.28 7.53
N PRO A 319 7.48 9.23 6.69
CA PRO A 319 6.55 10.27 7.10
C PRO A 319 5.26 9.68 7.70
N ASN A 320 4.73 10.33 8.74
CA ASN A 320 3.46 9.94 9.39
C ASN A 320 3.43 8.52 10.00
N MET A 321 4.60 7.90 10.18
CA MET A 321 4.77 6.64 10.88
C MET A 321 5.67 6.83 12.12
N PRO A 322 5.46 6.06 13.20
CA PRO A 322 6.36 6.08 14.35
C PRO A 322 7.80 5.70 13.99
N THR A 323 8.74 6.15 14.81
CA THR A 323 10.14 5.72 14.70
C THR A 323 10.30 4.20 14.70
N GLY A 324 11.26 3.71 13.92
CA GLY A 324 11.56 2.29 13.74
C GLY A 324 10.72 1.56 12.68
N VAL A 325 9.69 2.20 12.11
CA VAL A 325 8.99 1.64 10.94
C VAL A 325 9.87 1.78 9.70
N THR A 326 10.00 0.69 8.93
CA THR A 326 10.76 0.64 7.68
C THR A 326 9.87 0.23 6.52
N ALA A 327 10.26 0.64 5.32
CA ALA A 327 9.72 0.15 4.06
C ALA A 327 10.82 -0.50 3.23
N THR A 328 10.56 -1.65 2.64
CA THR A 328 11.48 -2.36 1.76
C THR A 328 10.80 -2.61 0.42
N TRP A 329 11.41 -2.12 -0.65
CA TRP A 329 11.05 -2.43 -2.02
C TRP A 329 11.83 -3.66 -2.50
N TYR A 330 11.11 -4.63 -3.06
CA TYR A 330 11.63 -5.87 -3.64
C TYR A 330 11.49 -5.83 -5.17
N PRO A 331 12.51 -5.36 -5.92
CA PRO A 331 12.45 -5.21 -7.38
C PRO A 331 12.21 -6.52 -8.16
N ALA A 332 12.49 -7.67 -7.55
CA ALA A 332 12.32 -8.98 -8.18
C ALA A 332 10.86 -9.46 -8.17
N THR A 333 10.06 -9.03 -7.20
CA THR A 333 8.67 -9.48 -7.00
C THR A 333 7.66 -8.36 -7.20
N GLY A 334 8.10 -7.10 -7.25
CA GLY A 334 7.20 -5.95 -7.37
C GLY A 334 6.44 -5.65 -6.09
N VAL A 335 6.95 -6.11 -4.95
CA VAL A 335 6.34 -5.96 -3.63
C VAL A 335 7.08 -4.89 -2.83
N MET A 336 6.32 -3.98 -2.21
CA MET A 336 6.77 -3.10 -1.14
C MET A 336 6.21 -3.61 0.19
N LYS A 337 7.09 -3.89 1.15
CA LYS A 337 6.76 -4.36 2.48
C LYS A 337 7.05 -3.28 3.52
N PHE A 338 6.14 -3.08 4.45
CA PHE A 338 6.34 -2.25 5.62
C PHE A 338 6.42 -3.12 6.87
N ILE A 339 7.32 -2.78 7.79
CA ILE A 339 7.51 -3.50 9.05
C ILE A 339 7.55 -2.49 10.21
N SER A 340 6.83 -2.79 11.27
CA SER A 340 6.87 -2.06 12.54
C SER A 340 7.45 -2.95 13.65
N PRO A 341 8.28 -2.41 14.56
CA PRO A 341 8.78 -3.16 15.70
C PRO A 341 7.68 -3.54 16.71
N TYR A 342 6.51 -2.91 16.62
CA TYR A 342 5.36 -3.20 17.49
C TYR A 342 4.07 -3.26 16.66
N PRO A 343 3.13 -4.16 16.96
CA PRO A 343 1.86 -4.23 16.26
C PRO A 343 1.08 -2.89 16.28
N ARG A 344 0.55 -2.48 15.12
CA ARG A 344 -0.16 -1.22 14.88
C ARG A 344 -1.58 -1.46 14.37
N GLU A 345 -2.48 -0.52 14.66
CA GLU A 345 -3.85 -0.57 14.14
C GLU A 345 -3.85 -0.38 12.61
N PRO A 346 -4.72 -1.08 11.85
CA PRO A 346 -4.83 -0.96 10.39
C PRO A 346 -4.87 0.48 9.86
N ARG A 347 -5.54 1.40 10.56
CA ARG A 347 -5.64 2.81 10.14
C ARG A 347 -4.29 3.54 10.06
N LEU A 348 -3.30 3.15 10.86
CA LEU A 348 -1.96 3.74 10.76
C LEU A 348 -1.29 3.35 9.44
N TRP A 349 -1.54 2.12 8.97
CA TRP A 349 -1.04 1.66 7.67
C TRP A 349 -1.70 2.41 6.50
N ASN A 350 -2.98 2.82 6.61
CA ASN A 350 -3.63 3.65 5.59
C ASN A 350 -2.86 4.95 5.31
N ARG A 351 -2.29 5.57 6.35
CA ARG A 351 -1.53 6.82 6.22
C ARG A 351 -0.34 6.65 5.27
N ILE A 352 0.49 5.63 5.50
CA ILE A 352 1.67 5.41 4.67
C ILE A 352 1.32 4.85 3.29
N ILE A 353 0.28 4.01 3.19
CA ILE A 353 -0.18 3.49 1.90
C ILE A 353 -0.68 4.64 1.01
N SER A 354 -1.38 5.64 1.57
CA SER A 354 -1.83 6.83 0.82
C SER A 354 -0.67 7.69 0.26
N GLN A 355 0.56 7.49 0.73
CA GLN A 355 1.76 8.19 0.23
C GLN A 355 2.51 7.42 -0.85
N THR A 356 1.96 6.28 -1.29
CA THR A 356 2.62 5.43 -2.27
C THR A 356 2.53 6.04 -3.66
N LEU A 357 3.67 6.08 -4.32
CA LEU A 357 3.83 6.48 -5.70
C LEU A 357 4.12 5.25 -6.55
N TYR A 358 3.67 5.26 -7.80
CA TYR A 358 4.15 4.32 -8.81
C TYR A 358 4.96 5.08 -9.86
N ARG A 359 6.24 4.72 -9.99
CA ARG A 359 7.17 5.30 -10.95
C ARG A 359 7.22 4.41 -12.19
N PRO A 360 6.51 4.74 -13.28
CA PRO A 360 6.44 3.87 -14.44
C PRO A 360 7.81 3.79 -15.10
N SER A 361 8.20 2.57 -15.48
CA SER A 361 9.29 2.33 -16.41
C SER A 361 8.79 2.61 -17.83
N GLY A 362 9.59 3.30 -18.65
CA GLY A 362 9.24 3.63 -20.04
C GLY A 362 9.01 2.44 -20.97
N ARG A 363 9.15 1.20 -20.47
CA ARG A 363 8.96 -0.05 -21.23
C ARG A 363 7.60 -0.72 -21.03
N SER A 364 6.88 -0.43 -19.94
CA SER A 364 5.52 -0.99 -19.75
C SER A 364 4.54 -0.24 -20.65
N SER A 365 3.84 -0.97 -21.51
CA SER A 365 2.76 -0.48 -22.38
C SER A 365 1.36 -0.82 -21.86
N ASP A 366 1.27 -1.34 -20.62
CA ASP A 366 0.00 -1.77 -20.04
C ASP A 366 -0.97 -0.60 -19.95
N LYS A 367 -2.21 -0.79 -20.41
CA LYS A 367 -3.27 0.23 -20.32
C LYS A 367 -3.75 0.42 -18.88
N THR A 368 -3.67 -0.64 -18.09
CA THR A 368 -4.10 -0.66 -16.70
C THR A 368 -3.11 -1.44 -15.88
N ILE A 369 -2.83 -0.98 -14.66
CA ILE A 369 -2.06 -1.72 -13.67
C ILE A 369 -2.92 -1.87 -12.42
N THR A 370 -2.94 -3.08 -11.88
CA THR A 370 -3.64 -3.37 -10.62
C THR A 370 -2.63 -3.47 -9.48
N PHE A 371 -2.94 -2.80 -8.38
CA PHE A 371 -2.18 -2.83 -7.13
C PHE A 371 -2.97 -3.59 -6.08
N LYS A 372 -2.29 -4.47 -5.34
CA LYS A 372 -2.81 -5.23 -4.21
C LYS A 372 -2.29 -4.61 -2.92
N PHE A 373 -3.18 -4.30 -1.98
CA PHE A 373 -2.84 -3.77 -0.66
C PHE A 373 -3.20 -4.80 0.41
N GLY A 374 -2.31 -5.01 1.38
CA GLY A 374 -2.50 -5.96 2.47
C GLY A 374 -2.01 -5.43 3.80
N VAL A 375 -2.70 -5.75 4.89
CA VAL A 375 -2.20 -5.54 6.26
C VAL A 375 -2.12 -6.88 6.97
N GLY A 376 -0.99 -7.14 7.62
CA GLY A 376 -0.65 -8.42 8.25
C GLY A 376 -0.13 -9.48 7.29
N GLY A 377 -0.57 -9.47 6.03
CA GLY A 377 -0.10 -10.37 4.98
C GLY A 377 -0.32 -9.79 3.59
N LEU A 378 0.41 -10.33 2.60
CA LEU A 378 0.15 -10.04 1.20
C LEU A 378 -1.08 -10.83 0.75
N PRO A 379 -2.12 -10.20 0.19
CA PRO A 379 -3.33 -10.93 -0.21
C PRO A 379 -3.17 -11.63 -1.55
N PHE A 380 -3.56 -12.91 -1.58
CA PHE A 380 -3.93 -13.63 -2.78
C PHE A 380 -5.42 -13.50 -3.02
N PHE A 381 -5.81 -13.29 -4.26
CA PHE A 381 -7.14 -12.76 -4.55
C PHE A 381 -7.86 -13.65 -5.55
N GLU A 382 -9.02 -14.19 -5.15
CA GLU A 382 -9.87 -15.07 -5.96
C GLU A 382 -11.26 -14.44 -6.10
N GLY A 383 -11.57 -13.90 -7.28
CA GLY A 383 -12.80 -13.13 -7.47
C GLY A 383 -12.82 -11.90 -6.55
N ASN A 384 -13.80 -11.82 -5.64
CA ASN A 384 -13.90 -10.73 -4.66
C ASN A 384 -13.35 -11.09 -3.28
N SER A 385 -13.01 -12.37 -3.05
CA SER A 385 -12.43 -12.85 -1.80
C SER A 385 -10.91 -12.83 -1.88
N TYR A 386 -10.27 -12.82 -0.72
CA TYR A 386 -8.83 -12.99 -0.62
C TYR A 386 -8.45 -13.98 0.47
N ARG A 387 -7.24 -14.50 0.32
CA ARG A 387 -6.52 -15.34 1.27
C ARG A 387 -5.20 -14.67 1.58
N MET A 388 -4.61 -15.02 2.71
CA MET A 388 -3.23 -14.65 3.03
C MET A 388 -2.46 -15.91 3.39
N HIS A 389 -1.15 -15.89 3.20
CA HIS A 389 -0.31 -17.04 3.49
C HIS A 389 0.84 -16.65 4.41
N ASP A 390 1.26 -17.58 5.26
CA ASP A 390 2.50 -17.49 6.02
C ASP A 390 3.18 -18.87 6.13
N PHE A 391 4.42 -18.86 6.60
CA PHE A 391 5.17 -20.07 6.93
C PHE A 391 5.44 -20.09 8.42
N VAL A 392 5.11 -21.20 9.06
CA VAL A 392 5.36 -21.43 10.48
C VAL A 392 6.51 -22.43 10.62
N GLU A 393 7.68 -21.93 10.97
CA GLU A 393 8.83 -22.76 11.33
C GLU A 393 8.61 -23.40 12.71
N THR A 394 8.98 -24.68 12.85
CA THR A 394 8.77 -25.43 14.09
C THR A 394 10.04 -26.16 14.51
N SER A 395 10.38 -26.07 15.81
CA SER A 395 11.51 -26.78 16.39
C SER A 395 11.09 -27.44 17.71
N PRO A 396 11.01 -28.79 17.77
CA PRO A 396 11.25 -29.73 16.67
C PRO A 396 10.17 -29.65 15.57
N PRO A 397 10.48 -30.12 14.33
CA PRO A 397 9.50 -30.19 13.25
C PRO A 397 8.29 -31.06 13.61
N LEU A 398 7.11 -30.65 13.17
CA LEU A 398 5.85 -31.36 13.43
C LEU A 398 5.51 -32.39 12.34
N PRO A 399 5.08 -33.61 12.70
CA PRO A 399 4.39 -34.51 11.77
C PRO A 399 3.15 -33.84 11.16
N PHE A 400 2.72 -34.30 9.99
CA PHE A 400 1.67 -33.66 9.19
C PHE A 400 0.37 -33.43 9.96
N ASP A 401 -0.14 -34.44 10.69
CA ASP A 401 -1.40 -34.30 11.45
C ASP A 401 -1.30 -33.23 12.54
N ASN A 402 -0.15 -33.17 13.22
CA ASN A 402 0.11 -32.15 14.26
C ASN A 402 0.27 -30.76 13.64
N ALA A 403 0.94 -30.65 12.50
CA ALA A 403 1.06 -29.41 11.75
C ALA A 403 -0.32 -28.91 11.26
N SER A 404 -1.16 -29.80 10.74
CA SER A 404 -2.52 -29.50 10.29
C SER A 404 -3.42 -29.05 11.43
N ALA A 405 -3.33 -29.73 12.58
CA ALA A 405 -4.04 -29.32 13.80
C ALA A 405 -3.57 -27.95 14.30
N ALA A 406 -2.25 -27.73 14.35
CA ALA A 406 -1.65 -26.46 14.78
C ALA A 406 -2.02 -25.28 13.85
N ALA A 407 -2.07 -25.53 12.54
CA ALA A 407 -2.51 -24.54 11.56
C ALA A 407 -3.97 -24.12 11.79
N THR A 408 -4.81 -25.02 12.32
CA THR A 408 -6.23 -24.74 12.58
C THR A 408 -6.48 -24.13 13.98
N SER A 409 -5.66 -24.47 14.97
CA SER A 409 -5.86 -24.09 16.37
C SER A 409 -5.24 -22.74 16.78
N SER A 410 -4.86 -21.90 15.82
CA SER A 410 -3.98 -20.73 15.98
C SER A 410 -4.51 -19.56 16.82
N GLY A 411 -5.61 -19.72 17.56
CA GLY A 411 -6.04 -18.80 18.63
C GLY A 411 -6.36 -17.38 18.17
N GLY A 412 -7.45 -17.19 17.40
CA GLY A 412 -7.88 -15.86 16.95
C GLY A 412 -7.10 -15.31 15.75
N ALA A 413 -6.69 -16.22 14.85
CA ALA A 413 -5.76 -15.98 13.75
C ALA A 413 -6.01 -14.69 12.95
N LEU A 414 -4.93 -13.98 12.60
CA LEU A 414 -4.88 -12.73 11.83
C LEU A 414 -6.18 -11.89 11.90
N CYS A 415 -6.44 -11.36 13.10
CA CYS A 415 -7.62 -10.54 13.38
C CYS A 415 -8.98 -11.24 13.26
N GLY A 416 -9.05 -12.53 13.58
CA GLY A 416 -10.26 -13.34 13.50
C GLY A 416 -10.41 -14.15 12.20
N MET A 417 -9.53 -13.95 11.21
CA MET A 417 -9.43 -14.85 10.06
C MET A 417 -9.32 -16.30 10.50
N ARG A 418 -9.94 -17.20 9.74
CA ARG A 418 -9.74 -18.64 9.97
C ARG A 418 -8.43 -19.04 9.33
N SER A 419 -7.72 -19.96 9.96
CA SER A 419 -6.47 -20.47 9.42
C SER A 419 -6.52 -21.97 9.22
N TYR A 420 -5.80 -22.42 8.20
CA TYR A 420 -5.72 -23.81 7.77
C TYR A 420 -4.31 -24.12 7.27
N ILE A 421 -3.99 -25.40 7.14
CA ILE A 421 -2.80 -25.78 6.37
C ILE A 421 -3.05 -25.41 4.88
N ALA A 422 -2.08 -24.76 4.25
CA ALA A 422 -2.31 -24.11 2.95
C ALA A 422 -2.61 -25.11 1.84
N ALA A 423 -3.58 -24.80 1.00
CA ALA A 423 -3.83 -25.51 -0.26
C ALA A 423 -3.33 -24.63 -1.42
N ILE A 424 -2.72 -25.24 -2.44
CA ILE A 424 -2.18 -24.50 -3.60
C ILE A 424 -2.86 -25.02 -4.86
N THR A 425 -3.90 -24.31 -5.27
CA THR A 425 -4.87 -24.79 -6.25
C THR A 425 -4.64 -24.25 -7.65
N SER A 426 -3.72 -23.30 -7.81
CA SER A 426 -3.39 -22.67 -9.09
C SER A 426 -1.93 -22.25 -9.19
N GLU A 427 -1.47 -21.99 -10.42
CA GLU A 427 -0.14 -21.44 -10.68
C GLU A 427 0.02 -20.03 -10.09
N ALA A 428 -1.00 -19.19 -10.23
CA ALA A 428 -1.00 -17.86 -9.64
C ALA A 428 -0.89 -17.88 -8.10
N GLU A 429 -1.44 -18.91 -7.45
CA GLU A 429 -1.31 -19.09 -5.99
C GLU A 429 0.11 -19.54 -5.62
N GLN A 430 0.72 -20.45 -6.38
CA GLN A 430 2.12 -20.83 -6.19
C GLN A 430 3.07 -19.64 -6.36
N ASP A 431 2.89 -18.83 -7.40
CA ASP A 431 3.68 -17.62 -7.66
C ASP A 431 3.49 -16.59 -6.53
N HIS A 432 2.26 -16.46 -6.03
CA HIS A 432 1.99 -15.63 -4.87
C HIS A 432 2.72 -16.12 -3.61
N LEU A 433 2.75 -17.43 -3.36
CA LEU A 433 3.53 -17.98 -2.24
C LEU A 433 5.03 -17.70 -2.40
N GLU A 434 5.57 -17.72 -3.62
CA GLU A 434 6.96 -17.31 -3.87
C GLU A 434 7.20 -15.88 -3.40
N ASP A 435 6.33 -14.94 -3.79
CA ASP A 435 6.42 -13.54 -3.36
C ASP A 435 6.38 -13.42 -1.84
N VAL A 436 5.50 -14.17 -1.16
CA VAL A 436 5.40 -14.17 0.31
C VAL A 436 6.69 -14.70 0.93
N MET A 437 7.27 -15.77 0.40
CA MET A 437 8.49 -16.39 0.96
C MET A 437 9.74 -15.53 0.72
N VAL A 438 9.89 -14.98 -0.49
CA VAL A 438 11.04 -14.15 -0.88
C VAL A 438 11.01 -12.78 -0.17
N THR A 439 9.83 -12.27 0.17
CA THR A 439 9.68 -11.06 0.99
C THR A 439 9.57 -11.36 2.50
N GLY A 440 9.59 -12.64 2.87
CA GLY A 440 9.60 -13.12 4.25
C GLY A 440 10.96 -12.90 4.94
N ALA A 441 11.03 -13.25 6.23
CA ALA A 441 12.25 -13.08 7.02
C ALA A 441 13.44 -13.91 6.50
N ALA A 442 13.15 -15.10 5.96
CA ALA A 442 14.17 -15.99 5.42
C ALA A 442 14.60 -15.61 3.99
N GLY A 443 13.81 -14.81 3.27
CA GLY A 443 14.13 -14.34 1.92
C GLY A 443 14.24 -15.43 0.85
N ALA A 444 13.65 -16.61 1.09
CA ALA A 444 13.71 -17.76 0.21
C ALA A 444 12.59 -18.76 0.52
N TRP A 445 12.32 -19.68 -0.41
CA TRP A 445 11.44 -20.81 -0.15
C TRP A 445 11.88 -21.60 1.09
N GLN A 446 10.90 -22.00 1.91
CA GLN A 446 11.11 -22.83 3.09
C GLN A 446 10.68 -24.26 2.79
N SER A 447 11.25 -25.23 3.51
CA SER A 447 10.79 -26.61 3.37
C SER A 447 9.72 -26.92 4.41
N GLY A 448 8.54 -27.37 3.99
CA GLY A 448 7.46 -27.68 4.93
C GLY A 448 6.18 -28.19 4.30
N TRP A 449 5.25 -28.61 5.16
CA TRP A 449 3.99 -29.23 4.76
C TRP A 449 3.05 -28.25 4.07
N ILE A 450 2.35 -28.75 3.05
CA ILE A 450 1.13 -28.15 2.49
C ILE A 450 -0.02 -29.16 2.65
N GLY A 451 -1.26 -28.72 2.50
CA GLY A 451 -2.46 -29.50 2.83
C GLY A 451 -2.75 -30.71 1.94
N GLY A 452 -1.83 -31.14 1.07
CA GLY A 452 -2.02 -32.32 0.23
C GLY A 452 -1.79 -33.61 1.02
N VAL A 453 -2.73 -34.57 0.93
CA VAL A 453 -2.64 -35.88 1.60
C VAL A 453 -2.94 -37.03 0.65
N ILE A 454 -2.30 -38.18 0.87
CA ILE A 454 -2.60 -39.42 0.17
C ILE A 454 -3.68 -40.21 0.92
N LYS A 455 -4.79 -40.47 0.24
CA LYS A 455 -5.87 -41.37 0.67
C LYS A 455 -5.85 -42.68 -0.13
N GLN A 456 -6.87 -43.50 0.11
CA GLN A 456 -7.12 -44.78 -0.55
C GLN A 456 -6.86 -44.73 -2.05
N ALA A 457 -6.31 -45.84 -2.56
CA ALA A 457 -5.90 -45.98 -3.95
C ALA A 457 -4.86 -44.94 -4.39
N GLN A 458 -4.01 -44.48 -3.47
CA GLN A 458 -2.90 -43.55 -3.74
C GLN A 458 -3.37 -42.23 -4.36
N THR A 459 -4.52 -41.73 -3.90
CA THR A 459 -5.12 -40.49 -4.40
C THR A 459 -4.68 -39.32 -3.55
N PHE A 460 -4.03 -38.34 -4.16
CA PHE A 460 -3.68 -37.08 -3.53
C PHE A 460 -4.89 -36.13 -3.58
N GLU A 461 -5.27 -35.61 -2.43
CA GLU A 461 -6.35 -34.64 -2.27
C GLU A 461 -5.99 -33.54 -1.29
N TRP A 462 -6.61 -32.38 -1.44
CA TRP A 462 -6.49 -31.32 -0.44
C TRP A 462 -7.27 -31.69 0.82
N ALA A 463 -6.59 -31.63 1.97
CA ALA A 463 -7.22 -31.72 3.27
C ALA A 463 -8.22 -30.56 3.43
N SER A 464 -9.47 -30.86 3.74
CA SER A 464 -10.48 -29.84 4.09
C SER A 464 -10.18 -29.23 5.47
N PRO A 465 -10.61 -27.98 5.76
CA PRO A 465 -11.00 -26.84 4.89
C PRO A 465 -9.80 -25.91 4.54
N PRO A 466 -9.92 -24.92 3.62
CA PRO A 466 -11.16 -24.26 3.14
C PRO A 466 -11.85 -24.91 1.94
N GLN A 467 -11.21 -25.84 1.23
CA GLN A 467 -11.84 -26.55 0.11
C GLN A 467 -12.78 -27.63 0.66
N THR A 468 -14.09 -27.38 0.63
CA THR A 468 -15.11 -28.40 0.93
C THR A 468 -15.99 -28.58 -0.30
N PRO A 469 -16.04 -29.80 -0.91
CA PRO A 469 -15.48 -31.08 -0.45
C PRO A 469 -13.98 -31.30 -0.77
N ALA A 470 -13.39 -32.31 -0.13
CA ALA A 470 -12.03 -32.80 -0.39
C ALA A 470 -11.82 -32.98 -1.90
N THR A 471 -10.80 -32.29 -2.42
CA THR A 471 -10.63 -32.11 -3.87
C THR A 471 -9.40 -32.89 -4.32
N PRO A 472 -9.57 -34.05 -5.00
CA PRO A 472 -8.43 -34.84 -5.48
C PRO A 472 -7.73 -34.13 -6.64
N PHE A 473 -6.40 -34.17 -6.71
CA PHE A 473 -5.66 -33.48 -7.77
C PHE A 473 -4.67 -34.38 -8.52
N TRP A 474 -4.28 -35.51 -7.92
CA TRP A 474 -3.35 -36.46 -8.52
C TRP A 474 -3.60 -37.89 -8.03
N GLN A 475 -3.28 -38.91 -8.82
CA GLN A 475 -3.30 -40.31 -8.39
C GLN A 475 -2.06 -41.06 -8.87
N GLY A 476 -1.44 -41.84 -7.98
CA GLY A 476 -0.27 -42.68 -8.30
C GLY A 476 1.08 -41.94 -8.25
N ILE A 477 2.15 -42.62 -8.68
CA ILE A 477 3.54 -42.13 -8.62
C ILE A 477 3.90 -41.20 -9.79
N GLY A 478 4.94 -40.38 -9.69
CA GLY A 478 5.31 -39.42 -10.74
C GLY A 478 5.59 -40.01 -12.14
N ALA A 479 5.91 -41.31 -12.25
CA ALA A 479 6.20 -41.95 -13.54
C ALA A 479 4.96 -42.40 -14.34
N THR A 480 3.87 -42.72 -13.65
CA THR A 480 2.64 -43.29 -14.23
C THR A 480 1.37 -42.65 -13.69
N GLY A 481 1.52 -41.65 -12.83
CA GLY A 481 0.44 -40.99 -12.13
C GLY A 481 -0.35 -40.08 -13.06
N LEU A 482 -1.60 -39.86 -12.69
CA LEU A 482 -2.59 -39.20 -13.52
C LEU A 482 -3.18 -38.00 -12.77
N PRO A 483 -3.27 -36.83 -13.42
CA PRO A 483 -3.94 -35.68 -12.86
C PRO A 483 -5.46 -35.86 -12.92
N TYR A 484 -6.17 -34.99 -12.20
CA TYR A 484 -7.62 -34.84 -12.35
C TYR A 484 -7.93 -33.66 -13.29
N TYR A 485 -8.99 -33.77 -14.10
CA TYR A 485 -9.46 -32.64 -14.90
C TYR A 485 -10.03 -31.53 -14.00
N ALA A 486 -9.67 -30.28 -14.29
CA ALA A 486 -10.11 -29.13 -13.50
C ALA A 486 -11.65 -28.94 -13.55
N VAL A 487 -12.24 -29.14 -14.73
CA VAL A 487 -13.67 -28.88 -14.97
C VAL A 487 -14.56 -30.01 -14.46
N THR A 488 -14.23 -31.26 -14.79
CA THR A 488 -15.10 -32.42 -14.48
C THR A 488 -14.78 -33.06 -13.15
N GLY A 489 -13.58 -32.81 -12.59
CA GLY A 489 -13.10 -33.47 -11.38
C GLY A 489 -12.91 -34.99 -11.52
N GLN A 490 -12.89 -35.51 -12.77
CA GLN A 490 -12.63 -36.92 -13.05
C GLN A 490 -11.13 -37.15 -13.24
N LEU A 491 -10.67 -38.37 -12.95
CA LEU A 491 -9.31 -38.80 -13.22
C LEU A 491 -9.05 -38.79 -14.74
N ALA A 492 -7.90 -38.29 -15.16
CA ALA A 492 -7.50 -38.30 -16.56
C ALA A 492 -7.24 -39.72 -17.07
N ALA A 493 -7.54 -39.98 -18.35
CA ALA A 493 -7.12 -41.22 -18.98
C ALA A 493 -5.62 -41.18 -19.30
N ALA A 494 -4.90 -42.29 -19.14
CA ALA A 494 -3.46 -42.35 -19.40
C ALA A 494 -3.08 -41.92 -20.84
N ALA A 495 -3.94 -42.20 -21.82
CA ALA A 495 -3.74 -41.78 -23.22
C ALA A 495 -3.89 -40.26 -23.44
N ASP A 496 -4.52 -39.55 -22.51
CA ASP A 496 -4.71 -38.09 -22.58
C ASP A 496 -3.58 -37.31 -21.86
N VAL A 497 -2.59 -37.98 -21.26
CA VAL A 497 -1.63 -37.33 -20.35
C VAL A 497 -0.22 -37.42 -20.91
N THR A 498 0.40 -36.27 -21.15
CA THR A 498 1.82 -36.14 -21.42
C THR A 498 2.48 -35.31 -20.33
N SER A 499 3.53 -35.86 -19.71
CA SER A 499 4.36 -35.18 -18.73
C SER A 499 5.69 -34.76 -19.34
N PHE A 500 6.09 -33.51 -19.14
CA PHE A 500 7.41 -33.02 -19.52
C PHE A 500 7.99 -32.13 -18.43
N GLU A 501 9.29 -31.90 -18.53
CA GLU A 501 10.00 -31.08 -17.55
C GLU A 501 10.06 -29.64 -18.00
N PHE A 502 9.95 -28.75 -17.04
CA PHE A 502 10.12 -27.32 -17.23
C PHE A 502 11.18 -26.80 -16.28
N ASP A 503 12.22 -26.23 -16.86
CA ASP A 503 13.25 -25.50 -16.13
C ASP A 503 12.73 -24.08 -15.86
N GLN A 504 12.51 -23.81 -14.57
CA GLN A 504 11.88 -22.58 -14.09
C GLN A 504 12.93 -21.48 -13.86
N LYS A 505 14.21 -21.88 -13.76
CA LYS A 505 15.36 -21.01 -13.58
C LYS A 505 16.48 -21.42 -14.54
N PRO A 506 16.27 -21.22 -15.86
CA PRO A 506 17.24 -21.61 -16.86
C PRO A 506 18.60 -20.95 -16.58
N GLY A 507 19.64 -21.79 -16.49
CA GLY A 507 21.01 -21.36 -16.23
C GLY A 507 21.44 -21.35 -14.77
N VAL A 508 20.55 -21.67 -13.83
CA VAL A 508 20.93 -22.06 -12.46
C VAL A 508 21.22 -23.56 -12.46
N SER A 509 22.23 -24.02 -11.74
CA SER A 509 22.54 -25.46 -11.64
C SER A 509 22.09 -26.02 -10.30
N GLY A 510 21.74 -27.31 -10.28
CA GLY A 510 21.43 -28.06 -9.06
C GLY A 510 20.01 -27.88 -8.50
N HIS A 511 19.13 -27.18 -9.20
CA HIS A 511 17.69 -27.14 -8.88
C HIS A 511 16.97 -28.35 -9.47
N ARG A 512 15.72 -28.56 -9.04
CA ARG A 512 14.81 -29.54 -9.66
C ARG A 512 13.91 -28.82 -10.63
N LYS A 513 13.77 -29.39 -11.81
CA LYS A 513 12.79 -28.96 -12.80
C LYS A 513 11.38 -29.26 -12.26
N ARG A 514 10.37 -28.57 -12.79
CA ARG A 514 8.96 -28.87 -12.50
C ARG A 514 8.40 -29.85 -13.51
N VAL A 515 7.52 -30.73 -13.06
CA VAL A 515 6.70 -31.55 -13.96
C VAL A 515 5.51 -30.73 -14.45
N LEU A 516 5.42 -30.52 -15.76
CA LEU A 516 4.26 -29.98 -16.43
C LEU A 516 3.46 -31.10 -17.08
N VAL A 517 2.14 -31.04 -16.89
CA VAL A 517 1.21 -32.04 -17.39
C VAL A 517 0.28 -31.39 -18.38
N ARG A 518 0.23 -31.92 -19.60
CA ARG A 518 -0.62 -31.41 -20.69
C ARG A 518 -1.35 -32.54 -21.38
N ARG A 519 -2.45 -32.18 -22.05
CA ARG A 519 -3.19 -33.09 -22.90
C ARG A 519 -2.61 -33.14 -24.31
N GLU A 520 -2.58 -34.33 -24.88
CA GLU A 520 -2.28 -34.55 -26.29
C GLU A 520 -3.56 -34.30 -27.12
N GLY A 521 -3.61 -33.21 -27.91
CA GLY A 521 -4.76 -32.87 -28.77
C GLY A 521 -5.25 -31.41 -28.71
N THR A 522 -6.21 -31.04 -29.58
CA THR A 522 -6.57 -29.65 -29.94
C THR A 522 -7.60 -28.95 -29.05
N THR A 523 -8.13 -29.58 -28.00
CA THR A 523 -9.02 -28.90 -27.03
C THR A 523 -8.34 -28.83 -25.67
N ALA A 524 -8.08 -27.59 -25.23
CA ALA A 524 -7.43 -27.26 -23.97
C ALA A 524 -8.34 -27.55 -22.76
N THR A 525 -8.53 -28.83 -22.42
CA THR A 525 -9.03 -29.22 -21.10
C THR A 525 -7.89 -29.04 -20.09
N ALA A 526 -8.09 -28.14 -19.12
CA ALA A 526 -7.13 -27.91 -18.05
C ALA A 526 -7.18 -29.04 -17.00
N TYR A 527 -6.02 -29.41 -16.47
CA TYR A 527 -5.88 -30.27 -15.30
C TYR A 527 -5.88 -29.44 -14.03
N ARG A 528 -6.25 -30.07 -12.89
CA ARG A 528 -6.03 -29.49 -11.57
C ARG A 528 -4.54 -29.26 -11.38
N TYR A 529 -4.21 -28.16 -10.72
CA TYR A 529 -2.83 -27.71 -10.60
C TYR A 529 -1.99 -28.68 -9.76
N THR A 530 -0.77 -28.92 -10.22
CA THR A 530 0.27 -29.65 -9.49
C THR A 530 1.62 -29.02 -9.74
N ASN A 531 2.49 -28.99 -8.73
CA ASN A 531 3.85 -28.49 -8.84
C ASN A 531 4.91 -29.54 -8.45
N TRP A 532 4.68 -30.80 -8.84
CA TRP A 532 5.59 -31.91 -8.51
C TRP A 532 7.02 -31.67 -8.99
N ALA A 533 8.00 -32.00 -8.14
CA ALA A 533 9.40 -31.95 -8.50
C ALA A 533 9.75 -33.03 -9.55
N GLY A 534 10.37 -32.58 -10.64
CA GLY A 534 10.86 -33.40 -11.73
C GLY A 534 12.35 -33.70 -11.61
N GLY A 535 12.96 -34.06 -12.74
CA GLY A 535 14.38 -34.40 -12.84
C GLY A 535 15.30 -33.21 -12.59
N THR A 536 16.58 -33.47 -12.84
CA THR A 536 17.71 -32.56 -12.56
C THR A 536 18.38 -32.16 -13.86
N ASP A 537 19.52 -31.47 -13.75
CA ASP A 537 20.39 -31.17 -14.89
C ASP A 537 20.94 -32.44 -15.56
N SER A 538 21.12 -33.52 -14.79
CA SER A 538 21.76 -34.75 -15.24
C SER A 538 20.79 -35.89 -15.55
N VAL A 539 19.54 -35.82 -15.08
CA VAL A 539 18.56 -36.91 -15.27
C VAL A 539 17.17 -36.36 -15.53
N SER A 540 16.45 -36.93 -16.50
CA SER A 540 15.14 -36.43 -16.95
C SER A 540 13.97 -37.34 -16.59
N CYS A 541 12.85 -36.70 -16.24
CA CYS A 541 11.50 -37.22 -16.05
C CYS A 541 10.62 -37.12 -17.30
N ASP A 542 11.10 -36.55 -18.41
CA ASP A 542 10.33 -36.38 -19.64
C ASP A 542 10.06 -37.75 -20.29
N SER A 543 8.78 -38.08 -20.51
CA SER A 543 8.37 -39.35 -21.12
C SER A 543 8.83 -39.49 -22.58
N ARG A 544 9.20 -38.39 -23.23
CA ARG A 544 9.59 -38.34 -24.65
C ARG A 544 11.09 -38.51 -24.87
N MET A 545 11.90 -38.39 -23.82
CA MET A 545 13.36 -38.43 -23.90
C MET A 545 13.95 -39.86 -23.86
N GLY A 546 13.12 -40.89 -24.09
CA GLY A 546 13.56 -42.29 -24.11
C GLY A 546 13.95 -42.86 -22.74
N VAL A 547 13.64 -42.17 -21.65
CA VAL A 547 13.91 -42.62 -20.28
C VAL A 547 12.91 -43.70 -19.87
N SER A 548 13.40 -44.83 -19.36
CA SER A 548 12.52 -45.94 -18.96
C SER A 548 11.59 -45.55 -17.81
N THR A 549 10.40 -46.15 -17.75
CA THR A 549 9.46 -45.94 -16.64
C THR A 549 10.07 -46.29 -15.28
N ALA A 550 10.96 -47.29 -15.22
CA ALA A 550 11.66 -47.67 -13.99
C ALA A 550 12.60 -46.57 -13.47
N GLN A 551 13.34 -45.91 -14.37
CA GLN A 551 14.19 -44.77 -14.00
C GLN A 551 13.36 -43.57 -13.55
N ARG A 552 12.26 -43.27 -14.26
CA ARG A 552 11.34 -42.18 -13.88
C ARG A 552 10.68 -42.44 -12.51
N ALA A 553 10.33 -43.69 -12.20
CA ALA A 553 9.68 -44.05 -10.95
C ALA A 553 10.55 -43.78 -9.71
N GLN A 554 11.87 -43.68 -9.87
CA GLN A 554 12.81 -43.40 -8.79
C GLN A 554 13.14 -41.90 -8.63
N LEU A 555 12.72 -41.07 -9.59
CA LEU A 555 13.18 -39.68 -9.68
C LEU A 555 12.05 -38.65 -9.82
N CYS A 556 10.88 -39.04 -10.32
CA CYS A 556 9.79 -38.12 -10.56
C CYS A 556 8.82 -38.15 -9.38
N GLU A 557 8.64 -37.00 -8.73
CA GLU A 557 7.66 -36.91 -7.65
C GLU A 557 6.23 -37.05 -8.20
N PRO A 558 5.31 -37.63 -7.42
CA PRO A 558 5.55 -38.21 -6.10
C PRO A 558 6.24 -39.57 -6.14
N LEU A 559 7.29 -39.77 -5.33
CA LEU A 559 8.06 -41.03 -5.26
C LEU A 559 7.40 -42.10 -4.40
N ILE A 560 6.80 -41.70 -3.28
CA ILE A 560 6.17 -42.59 -2.29
C ILE A 560 4.65 -42.43 -2.39
N THR A 561 3.95 -43.55 -2.49
CA THR A 561 2.48 -43.63 -2.59
C THR A 561 1.93 -44.63 -1.56
N ALA A 562 2.19 -44.37 -0.29
CA ALA A 562 1.55 -45.08 0.80
C ALA A 562 0.43 -44.21 1.39
N ASP A 563 -0.70 -44.84 1.74
CA ASP A 563 -1.79 -44.16 2.45
C ASP A 563 -1.23 -43.51 3.73
N GLY A 564 -1.59 -42.24 3.98
CA GLY A 564 -1.08 -41.46 5.11
C GLY A 564 0.23 -40.70 4.85
N ALA A 565 0.78 -40.74 3.63
CA ALA A 565 1.77 -39.76 3.19
C ALA A 565 1.12 -38.39 2.93
N ALA A 566 1.94 -37.34 2.97
CA ALA A 566 1.54 -35.95 2.78
C ALA A 566 2.48 -35.24 1.82
N VAL A 567 2.04 -34.07 1.34
CA VAL A 567 2.77 -33.25 0.38
C VAL A 567 3.53 -32.15 1.11
N ALA A 568 4.80 -31.99 0.78
CA ALA A 568 5.63 -30.91 1.28
C ALA A 568 6.19 -30.10 0.11
N ILE A 569 6.43 -28.82 0.37
CA ILE A 569 7.29 -27.99 -0.49
C ILE A 569 8.73 -28.21 -0.05
N HIS A 570 9.62 -28.38 -1.01
CA HIS A 570 11.06 -28.37 -0.78
C HIS A 570 11.66 -27.04 -1.28
N GLY A 571 12.07 -26.19 -0.34
CA GLY A 571 12.46 -24.81 -0.61
C GLY A 571 13.91 -24.42 -0.34
N HIS A 572 14.58 -25.10 0.60
CA HIS A 572 15.95 -24.77 0.98
C HIS A 572 16.97 -24.97 -0.17
N LEU A 573 18.13 -24.31 -0.11
CA LEU A 573 19.22 -24.40 -1.10
C LEU A 573 18.83 -23.95 -2.53
N ASN A 574 18.14 -22.82 -2.66
CA ASN A 574 17.72 -22.25 -3.95
C ASN A 574 16.77 -23.15 -4.76
N ARG A 575 16.00 -24.02 -4.09
CA ARG A 575 14.99 -24.86 -4.75
C ARG A 575 13.73 -24.03 -5.02
N ASP A 576 13.09 -24.28 -6.14
CA ASP A 576 12.01 -23.44 -6.70
C ASP A 576 10.62 -23.75 -6.13
N GLY A 577 10.55 -24.15 -4.85
CA GLY A 577 9.28 -24.42 -4.17
C GLY A 577 8.49 -25.59 -4.75
N THR A 578 9.16 -26.58 -5.36
CA THR A 578 8.52 -27.76 -5.94
C THR A 578 8.03 -28.74 -4.88
N TRP A 579 6.99 -29.50 -5.21
CA TRP A 579 6.31 -30.41 -4.30
C TRP A 579 6.98 -31.79 -4.31
N VAL A 580 7.08 -32.38 -3.12
CA VAL A 580 7.57 -33.75 -2.88
C VAL A 580 6.55 -34.52 -2.04
N SER A 581 6.51 -35.84 -2.19
CA SER A 581 5.70 -36.70 -1.32
C SER A 581 6.56 -37.29 -0.20
N ASN A 582 6.07 -37.19 1.04
CA ASN A 582 6.75 -37.68 2.24
C ASN A 582 5.81 -38.47 3.15
N PRO A 583 6.31 -39.48 3.90
CA PRO A 583 5.53 -40.11 4.96
C PRO A 583 5.07 -39.07 6.00
N GLY A 584 3.76 -38.99 6.29
CA GLY A 584 3.20 -37.92 7.12
C GLY A 584 3.67 -37.96 8.58
N ASN A 585 4.20 -39.09 9.05
CA ASN A 585 4.79 -39.26 10.38
C ASN A 585 6.25 -38.82 10.47
N THR A 586 6.92 -38.51 9.35
CA THR A 586 8.33 -38.14 9.30
C THR A 586 8.47 -36.64 9.11
N ALA A 587 9.00 -35.93 10.11
CA ALA A 587 9.34 -34.52 9.99
C ALA A 587 10.80 -34.31 10.40
N ILE A 588 11.68 -34.18 9.42
CA ILE A 588 13.12 -33.98 9.61
C ILE A 588 13.48 -32.64 8.98
N CYS A 589 14.02 -31.72 9.77
CA CYS A 589 14.53 -30.46 9.24
C CYS A 589 16.04 -30.58 8.98
N ASP A 590 16.37 -30.93 7.74
CA ASP A 590 17.72 -30.90 7.21
C ASP A 590 17.71 -30.17 5.87
N ALA A 591 18.21 -28.94 5.82
CA ALA A 591 18.19 -28.12 4.61
C ALA A 591 18.89 -28.78 3.40
N THR A 592 19.71 -29.81 3.60
CA THR A 592 20.44 -30.53 2.54
C THR A 592 19.68 -31.71 1.94
N GLN A 593 18.60 -32.15 2.57
CA GLN A 593 17.83 -33.32 2.13
C GLN A 593 16.61 -32.93 1.30
N ASN A 594 16.40 -33.61 0.16
CA ASN A 594 15.26 -33.37 -0.76
C ASN A 594 13.88 -33.49 -0.09
N HIS A 595 13.79 -34.25 1.00
CA HIS A 595 12.55 -34.59 1.70
C HIS A 595 12.47 -33.94 3.08
N SER A 596 13.24 -32.87 3.28
CA SER A 596 13.22 -32.07 4.49
C SER A 596 11.90 -31.36 4.73
N VAL A 597 11.48 -31.30 5.99
CA VAL A 597 10.29 -30.59 6.47
C VAL A 597 10.67 -29.88 7.77
N CYS A 598 10.69 -28.54 7.73
CA CYS A 598 11.05 -27.67 8.85
C CYS A 598 9.85 -26.96 9.49
N GLY A 599 8.67 -27.04 8.86
CA GLY A 599 7.48 -26.35 9.31
C GLY A 599 6.28 -26.66 8.43
N TYR A 600 5.34 -25.73 8.37
CA TYR A 600 4.16 -25.84 7.52
C TYR A 600 3.73 -24.49 6.98
N TYR A 601 3.15 -24.52 5.78
CA TYR A 601 2.50 -23.39 5.16
C TYR A 601 1.08 -23.27 5.70
N ARG A 602 0.72 -22.06 6.11
CA ARG A 602 -0.61 -21.78 6.63
C ARG A 602 -1.27 -20.71 5.77
N GLU A 603 -2.56 -20.93 5.55
CA GLU A 603 -3.44 -20.04 4.80
C GLU A 603 -4.48 -19.45 5.75
N PHE A 604 -4.83 -18.19 5.52
CA PHE A 604 -5.90 -17.49 6.21
C PHE A 604 -7.02 -17.14 5.24
N ASP A 605 -8.26 -17.42 5.62
CA ASP A 605 -9.45 -17.01 4.87
C ASP A 605 -10.23 -15.89 5.57
N THR A 606 -11.09 -15.22 4.81
CA THR A 606 -11.88 -14.07 5.28
C THR A 606 -13.15 -14.46 6.05
N ASN A 607 -13.50 -15.75 6.17
CA ASN A 607 -14.79 -16.21 6.73
C ASN A 607 -14.93 -16.00 8.25
N GLY A 608 -13.85 -15.59 8.93
CA GLY A 608 -13.87 -15.22 10.35
C GLY A 608 -13.66 -13.73 10.62
N LEU A 609 -13.44 -12.92 9.59
CA LEU A 609 -13.26 -11.48 9.78
C LEU A 609 -14.58 -10.79 10.17
N PRO A 610 -14.53 -9.79 11.07
CA PRO A 610 -15.65 -8.90 11.30
C PRO A 610 -16.12 -8.23 10.00
N ALA A 611 -17.43 -8.01 9.85
CA ALA A 611 -18.02 -7.47 8.62
C ALA A 611 -17.53 -6.05 8.27
N ASP A 612 -17.07 -5.29 9.26
CA ASP A 612 -16.47 -3.97 9.14
C ASP A 612 -14.94 -4.02 9.04
N MET A 613 -14.34 -5.17 8.76
CA MET A 613 -12.90 -5.34 8.69
C MET A 613 -12.44 -5.77 7.29
N VAL A 614 -11.59 -4.94 6.69
CA VAL A 614 -10.98 -5.19 5.39
C VAL A 614 -9.47 -5.11 5.57
N LEU A 615 -8.79 -6.22 5.32
CA LEU A 615 -7.33 -6.35 5.42
C LEU A 615 -6.64 -6.47 4.05
N GLY A 616 -7.41 -6.68 2.99
CA GLY A 616 -6.92 -6.79 1.62
C GLY A 616 -7.79 -5.95 0.68
N GLU A 617 -7.17 -5.14 -0.18
CA GLU A 617 -7.87 -4.36 -1.21
C GLU A 617 -7.11 -4.41 -2.55
N ARG A 618 -7.85 -4.26 -3.66
CA ARG A 618 -7.30 -4.14 -5.01
C ARG A 618 -7.72 -2.83 -5.65
N LEU A 619 -6.80 -2.18 -6.33
CA LEU A 619 -7.06 -0.96 -7.10
C LEU A 619 -6.47 -1.06 -8.49
N THR A 620 -7.29 -0.85 -9.50
CA THR A 620 -6.83 -0.78 -10.89
C THR A 620 -6.74 0.67 -11.33
N VAL A 621 -5.56 1.09 -11.77
CA VAL A 621 -5.28 2.44 -12.26
C VAL A 621 -5.17 2.43 -13.77
N ASN A 622 -5.81 3.41 -14.43
CA ASN A 622 -5.63 3.64 -15.86
C ASN A 622 -4.29 4.35 -16.11
N MET A 623 -3.42 3.69 -16.87
CA MET A 623 -2.06 4.15 -17.09
C MET A 623 -1.92 5.21 -18.17
N ASP A 624 -2.92 5.40 -19.04
CA ASP A 624 -2.86 6.41 -20.10
C ASP A 624 -2.86 7.81 -19.50
N ARG A 625 -3.83 8.08 -18.60
CA ARG A 625 -3.89 9.33 -17.85
C ARG A 625 -2.73 9.44 -16.86
N PHE A 626 -2.34 8.33 -16.24
CA PHE A 626 -1.27 8.35 -15.26
C PHE A 626 0.09 8.71 -15.89
N ARG A 627 0.47 8.09 -17.02
CA ARG A 627 1.74 8.38 -17.73
C ARG A 627 1.76 9.75 -18.40
N GLU A 628 0.59 10.32 -18.67
CA GLU A 628 0.45 11.69 -19.16
C GLU A 628 1.04 12.68 -18.13
N PHE A 629 0.69 12.54 -16.85
CA PHE A 629 1.04 13.48 -15.79
C PHE A 629 2.19 13.03 -14.86
N CYS A 630 2.46 11.73 -14.73
CA CYS A 630 3.47 11.20 -13.83
C CYS A 630 4.88 11.24 -14.47
N GLU A 631 5.85 11.76 -13.71
CA GLU A 631 7.28 11.65 -14.04
C GLU A 631 7.81 10.25 -13.69
N GLY A 632 8.15 9.47 -14.73
CA GLY A 632 8.74 8.15 -14.62
C GLY A 632 10.15 8.18 -14.03
N SER A 633 10.64 7.00 -13.64
CA SER A 633 12.00 6.78 -13.11
C SER A 633 13.05 6.64 -14.19
#